data_AF-A0A496Z6D3-F1
#
_entry.id   AF-A0A496Z6D3-F1
#
_cell.length_a   1.000
_cell.length_b   1.000
_cell.length_c   1.000
_cell.angle_alpha   90.00
_cell.angle_beta   90.00
_cell.angle_gamma   90.00
#
_symmetry.space_group_name_H-M   'P 1'
#
loop_
_entity.id
_entity.type
_entity.pdbx_description
1 polymer ?
#
loop_
_entity_poly.entity_id
_entity_poly.type
_entity_poly.pdbx_seq_one_letter_code
_entity_poly.pdbx_strand_id
1 'polypeptide(L)'
;MVVDLETFDANARELAGKAKAHGKKLRLASKSIRVPALIKRLFEIDPETFQGIMCFSAAEARFLSDERLDDFLVAYPSIVKQGTENAIAVAKSGKTITLM
;
A
#
# COMPACT_ATOMS: atom_id res chain seq x y z
N MET A 1 18.77 -9.10 -5.75
CA MET A 1 18.09 -9.06 -4.43
C MET A 1 17.12 -10.22 -4.38
N VAL A 2 17.00 -10.89 -3.25
CA VAL A 2 16.12 -12.07 -3.07
C VAL A 2 15.25 -11.80 -1.85
N VAL A 3 14.01 -12.28 -1.87
CA VAL A 3 13.09 -12.23 -0.73
C VAL A 3 12.75 -13.66 -0.35
N ASP A 4 12.92 -13.99 0.92
CA ASP A 4 12.44 -15.23 1.51
C ASP A 4 10.92 -15.13 1.70
N LEU A 5 10.15 -15.92 0.93
CA LEU A 5 8.69 -15.86 0.95
C LEU A 5 8.09 -16.55 2.17
N GLU A 6 8.75 -17.54 2.75
CA GLU A 6 8.24 -18.20 3.97
C GLU A 6 8.33 -17.23 5.15
N THR A 7 9.47 -16.54 5.26
CA THR A 7 9.68 -15.50 6.27
C THR A 7 8.75 -14.30 6.04
N PHE A 8 8.55 -13.88 4.78
CA PHE A 8 7.60 -12.82 4.44
C PHE A 8 6.18 -13.17 4.91
N ASP A 9 5.72 -14.39 4.61
CA ASP A 9 4.39 -14.85 4.97
C ASP A 9 4.20 -14.99 6.48
N ALA A 10 5.22 -15.51 7.18
CA ALA A 10 5.20 -15.63 8.64
C ALA A 10 5.04 -14.26 9.30
N ASN A 11 5.83 -13.27 8.86
CA ASN A 11 5.76 -11.89 9.36
C ASN A 11 4.38 -11.27 9.09
N ALA A 12 3.82 -11.48 7.90
CA ALA A 12 2.49 -10.99 7.56
C ALA A 12 1.41 -11.56 8.48
N ARG A 13 1.41 -12.89 8.71
CA ARG A 13 0.45 -13.55 9.60
C ARG A 13 0.60 -13.08 11.05
N GLU A 14 1.82 -12.90 11.53
CA GLU A 14 2.08 -12.40 12.88
C GLU A 14 1.50 -10.99 13.08
N LEU A 15 1.78 -10.07 12.15
CA LEU A 15 1.25 -8.70 12.20
C LEU A 15 -0.28 -8.69 12.11
N ALA A 16 -0.85 -9.49 11.21
CA ALA A 16 -2.29 -9.60 11.08
C ALA A 16 -2.95 -10.13 12.37
N GLY A 17 -2.36 -11.15 13.00
CA GLY A 17 -2.82 -11.69 14.28
C GLY A 17 -2.85 -10.63 15.38
N LYS A 18 -1.80 -9.82 15.50
CA LYS A 18 -1.74 -8.70 16.47
C LYS A 18 -2.85 -7.68 16.19
N ALA A 19 -3.03 -7.28 14.93
CA ALA A 19 -4.05 -6.30 14.58
C ALA A 19 -5.47 -6.81 14.87
N LYS A 20 -5.77 -8.07 14.51
CA LYS A 20 -7.05 -8.73 14.82
C LYS A 20 -7.32 -8.77 16.32
N ALA A 21 -6.33 -9.15 17.14
CA ALA A 21 -6.48 -9.19 18.60
C ALA A 21 -6.86 -7.83 19.22
N HIS A 22 -6.50 -6.73 18.56
CA HIS A 22 -6.84 -5.36 18.99
C HIS A 22 -8.00 -4.74 18.19
N GLY A 23 -8.71 -5.51 17.36
CA GLY A 23 -9.81 -5.01 16.54
C GLY A 23 -9.39 -3.91 15.55
N LYS A 24 -8.16 -3.99 15.02
CA LYS A 24 -7.58 -3.01 14.08
C LYS A 24 -7.38 -3.63 12.70
N LYS A 25 -7.37 -2.78 11.68
CA LYS A 25 -6.88 -3.07 10.33
C LYS A 25 -5.45 -2.54 10.19
N LEU A 26 -4.70 -3.06 9.22
CA LEU A 26 -3.34 -2.65 8.92
C LEU A 26 -3.23 -2.02 7.54
N ARG A 27 -2.74 -0.79 7.48
CA ARG A 27 -2.35 -0.13 6.23
C ARG A 27 -0.88 -0.37 5.95
N LEU A 28 -0.56 -0.89 4.76
CA LEU A 28 0.82 -1.22 4.42
C LEU A 28 1.62 0.04 4.09
N ALA A 29 2.71 0.29 4.82
CA ALA A 29 3.73 1.25 4.39
C ALA A 29 4.59 0.67 3.25
N SER A 30 4.31 1.04 2.00
CA SER A 30 4.91 0.38 0.83
C SER A 30 6.37 0.77 0.55
N LYS A 31 6.88 1.85 1.17
CA LYS A 31 8.23 2.42 0.94
C LYS A 31 9.36 1.38 0.88
N SER A 32 9.36 0.41 1.79
CA SER A 32 10.44 -0.59 1.87
C SER A 32 10.24 -1.81 0.97
N ILE A 33 9.01 -2.01 0.46
CA ILE A 33 8.66 -3.16 -0.36
C ILE A 33 8.65 -2.77 -1.84
N ARG A 34 7.78 -1.83 -2.24
CA ARG A 34 7.57 -1.33 -3.62
C ARG A 34 7.57 -2.39 -4.73
N VAL A 35 7.25 -3.64 -4.39
CA VAL A 35 7.12 -4.77 -5.33
C VAL A 35 5.65 -5.15 -5.38
N PRO A 36 4.92 -4.83 -6.48
CA PRO A 36 3.49 -5.07 -6.58
C PRO A 36 3.08 -6.52 -6.27
N ALA A 37 3.88 -7.51 -6.70
CA ALA A 37 3.62 -8.91 -6.42
C ALA A 37 3.64 -9.25 -4.92
N LEU A 38 4.57 -8.68 -4.14
CA LEU A 38 4.63 -8.89 -2.69
C LEU A 38 3.50 -8.15 -1.97
N ILE A 39 3.10 -6.97 -2.47
CA ILE A 39 1.96 -6.22 -1.93
C ILE A 39 0.65 -7.00 -2.16
N LYS A 40 0.44 -7.52 -3.38
CA LYS A 40 -0.73 -8.36 -3.71
C LYS A 40 -0.76 -9.61 -2.83
N ARG A 41 0.39 -10.30 -2.69
CA ARG A 41 0.54 -11.45 -1.80
C ARG A 41 0.17 -11.13 -0.35
N LEU A 42 0.58 -9.97 0.17
CA LEU A 42 0.23 -9.55 1.53
C LEU A 42 -1.29 -9.47 1.73
N PHE A 43 -2.01 -8.86 0.77
CA PHE A 43 -3.46 -8.78 0.80
C PHE A 43 -4.14 -10.16 0.66
N GLU A 44 -3.53 -11.10 -0.06
CA GLU A 44 -4.05 -12.48 -0.18
C GLU A 44 -3.89 -13.30 1.12
N ILE A 45 -2.83 -13.04 1.91
CA ILE A 45 -2.57 -13.78 3.16
C ILE A 45 -3.67 -13.53 4.20
N ASP A 46 -4.12 -12.28 4.34
CA ASP A 46 -5.18 -11.91 5.28
C ASP A 46 -5.97 -10.70 4.74
N PRO A 47 -6.91 -10.93 3.80
CA PRO A 47 -7.65 -9.86 3.12
C PRO A 47 -8.58 -9.11 4.06
N GLU A 48 -8.93 -9.70 5.19
CA GLU A 48 -9.72 -9.03 6.19
C GLU A 48 -8.88 -8.05 7.01
N THR A 49 -7.59 -8.30 7.24
CA THR A 49 -6.80 -7.45 8.14
C THR A 49 -6.05 -6.36 7.41
N PHE A 50 -5.46 -6.66 6.26
CA PHE A 50 -4.71 -5.69 5.48
C PHE A 50 -5.65 -4.82 4.64
N GLN A 51 -5.56 -3.50 4.80
CA GLN A 51 -6.40 -2.54 4.11
C GLN A 51 -5.60 -1.30 3.70
N GLY A 52 -5.57 -1.04 2.40
CA GLY A 52 -4.96 0.14 1.82
C GLY A 52 -3.45 0.18 1.92
N ILE A 53 -2.87 1.17 1.25
CA ILE A 53 -1.44 1.33 1.07
C ILE A 53 -1.05 2.76 1.42
N MET A 54 -0.13 2.90 2.36
CA MET A 54 0.54 4.15 2.65
C MET A 54 1.78 4.29 1.75
N CYS A 55 1.66 5.13 0.74
CA CYS A 55 2.70 5.45 -0.23
C CYS A 55 3.63 6.56 0.28
N PHE A 56 4.90 6.50 -0.10
CA PHE A 56 5.84 7.58 0.20
C PHE A 56 5.60 8.83 -0.67
N SER A 57 5.12 8.65 -1.90
CA SER A 57 4.87 9.75 -2.84
C SER A 57 3.65 9.49 -3.73
N ALA A 58 3.10 10.54 -4.34
CA ALA A 58 2.01 10.41 -5.31
C ALA A 58 2.42 9.65 -6.59
N ALA A 59 3.71 9.71 -6.97
CA ALA A 59 4.23 8.91 -8.07
C ALA A 59 4.21 7.40 -7.74
N GLU A 60 4.50 7.03 -6.49
CA GLU A 60 4.39 5.65 -6.02
C GLU A 60 2.93 5.18 -6.02
N ALA A 61 2.01 6.03 -5.55
CA ALA A 61 0.57 5.73 -5.61
C ALA A 61 0.10 5.51 -7.06
N ARG A 62 0.57 6.33 -8.02
CA ARG A 62 0.28 6.16 -9.43
C ARG A 62 0.80 4.83 -9.98
N PHE A 63 2.05 4.50 -9.70
CA PHE A 63 2.64 3.22 -10.12
C PHE A 63 1.84 2.01 -9.60
N LEU A 64 1.45 2.03 -8.32
CA LEU A 64 0.67 0.93 -7.72
C LEU A 64 -0.78 0.91 -8.21
N SER A 65 -1.35 2.06 -8.54
CA SER A 65 -2.69 2.18 -9.16
C SER A 65 -2.73 1.47 -10.52
N ASP A 66 -1.70 1.66 -11.35
CA ASP A 66 -1.59 1.00 -12.66
C ASP A 66 -1.49 -0.54 -12.50
N GLU A 67 -0.97 -1.00 -11.37
CA GLU A 67 -0.91 -2.41 -10.95
C GLU A 67 -2.23 -2.96 -10.37
N ARG A 68 -3.33 -2.19 -10.49
CA ARG A 68 -4.69 -2.50 -10.01
C ARG A 68 -4.85 -2.49 -8.49
N LEU A 69 -3.89 -1.98 -7.72
CA LEU A 69 -4.05 -1.74 -6.30
C LEU A 69 -4.92 -0.49 -6.06
N ASP A 70 -5.35 -0.27 -4.83
CA ASP A 70 -6.29 0.80 -4.46
C ASP A 70 -6.10 1.24 -3.01
N ASP A 71 -6.88 2.25 -2.59
CA ASP A 71 -6.90 2.80 -1.24
C ASP A 71 -5.53 3.33 -0.82
N PHE A 72 -5.11 4.42 -1.46
CA PHE A 72 -3.80 5.04 -1.25
C PHE A 72 -3.86 6.18 -0.22
N LEU A 73 -2.90 6.19 0.69
CA LEU A 73 -2.56 7.34 1.54
C LEU A 73 -1.16 7.81 1.17
N VAL A 74 -0.99 9.03 0.68
CA VAL A 74 0.33 9.64 0.48
C VAL A 74 0.72 10.36 1.77
N ALA A 75 1.61 9.75 2.55
CA ALA A 75 1.92 10.19 3.92
C ALA A 75 2.89 11.38 4.01
N TYR A 76 3.25 11.98 2.87
CA TYR A 76 4.18 13.10 2.83
C TYR A 76 3.62 14.21 1.91
N PRO A 77 3.81 15.49 2.26
CA PRO A 77 3.30 16.60 1.47
C PRO A 77 3.76 16.56 0.01
N SER A 78 2.81 16.75 -0.91
CA SER A 78 3.09 16.85 -2.34
C SER A 78 3.42 18.30 -2.73
N ILE A 79 4.70 18.67 -2.60
CA ILE A 79 5.16 20.07 -2.80
C ILE A 79 5.57 20.40 -4.25
N VAL A 80 5.50 19.43 -5.16
CA VAL A 80 5.85 19.61 -6.58
C VAL A 80 4.62 19.40 -7.46
N LYS A 81 4.48 20.20 -8.52
CA LYS A 81 3.35 20.14 -9.47
C LYS A 81 3.06 18.72 -9.96
N GLN A 82 4.10 17.98 -10.31
CA GLN A 82 4.00 16.60 -10.81
C GLN A 82 3.38 15.65 -9.76
N GLY A 83 3.60 15.89 -8.47
CA GLY A 83 2.98 15.11 -7.39
C GLY A 83 1.46 15.25 -7.41
N THR A 84 0.97 16.49 -7.50
CA THR A 84 -0.46 16.78 -7.61
C THR A 84 -1.06 16.21 -8.90
N GLU A 85 -0.37 16.34 -10.04
CA GLU A 85 -0.80 15.77 -11.32
C GLU A 85 -0.95 14.24 -11.24
N ASN A 86 0.01 13.55 -10.60
CA ASN A 86 -0.07 12.10 -10.36
C ASN A 86 -1.27 11.74 -9.48
N ALA A 87 -1.51 12.47 -8.39
CA ALA A 87 -2.65 12.21 -7.51
C ALA A 87 -4.00 12.40 -8.20
N ILE A 88 -4.13 13.45 -9.03
CA ILE A 88 -5.32 13.69 -9.86
C ILE A 88 -5.53 12.53 -10.84
N ALA A 89 -4.46 12.03 -11.48
CA ALA A 89 -4.56 10.91 -12.40
C ALA A 89 -5.06 9.63 -11.70
N VAL A 90 -4.57 9.35 -10.49
CA VAL A 90 -5.06 8.22 -9.67
C VAL A 90 -6.55 8.39 -9.36
N ALA A 91 -6.97 9.55 -8.85
CA ALA A 91 -8.38 9.81 -8.56
C ALA A 91 -9.28 9.67 -9.80
N LYS A 92 -8.84 10.17 -10.96
CA LYS A 92 -9.57 10.05 -12.24
C LYS A 92 -9.69 8.61 -12.75
N SER A 93 -8.80 7.71 -12.33
CA SER A 93 -8.89 6.28 -12.67
C SER A 93 -9.93 5.52 -11.84
N GLY A 94 -10.67 6.20 -10.95
CA GLY A 94 -11.66 5.61 -10.05
C GLY A 94 -11.08 5.02 -8.76
N LYS A 95 -9.79 5.25 -8.51
CA LYS A 95 -9.08 4.78 -7.32
C LYS A 95 -9.15 5.79 -6.19
N THR A 96 -9.12 5.28 -4.95
CA THR A 96 -9.13 6.12 -3.74
C THR A 96 -7.72 6.59 -3.44
N ILE A 97 -7.53 7.90 -3.30
CA ILE A 97 -6.27 8.51 -2.87
C ILE A 97 -6.52 9.65 -1.89
N THR A 98 -5.80 9.63 -0.77
CA THR A 98 -5.76 10.70 0.22
C THR A 98 -4.35 11.27 0.28
N LEU A 99 -4.25 12.59 0.30
CA LEU A 99 -2.98 13.31 0.47
C LEU A 99 -2.92 13.92 1.87
N MET A 100 -1.73 13.92 2.47
CA MET A 100 -1.41 14.76 3.62
C MET A 100 -1.02 16.18 3.23
#